data_AF-A0A959BXA0-F1
#
_entry.id   AF-A0A959BXA0-F1
#
_cell.length_a   1.000
_cell.length_b   1.000
_cell.length_c   1.000
_cell.angle_alpha   90.00
_cell.angle_beta   90.00
_cell.angle_gamma   90.00
#
_symmetry.space_group_name_H-M   'P 1'
#
loop_
_entity.id
_entity.type
_entity.pdbx_description
1 polymer ?
#
loop_
_entity_poly.entity_id
_entity_poly.type
_entity_poly.pdbx_seq_one_letter_code
_entity_poly.pdbx_strand_id
1 'polypeptide(L)'
;MNQKYRIYKGTGELAAFHEVASINDPEGYLPSDELVNAVNVAITLGKPLLVTGEPGTGKTLLAQSIAQSLHSNGDPLPYLEFTAKTTTQSRDLLYRYDSIGHFHDANIAKVLGEPLRVSKSKSTDKLTDEERLRKEYEPYIHLEPLGKAIQLARDGQQRSVVLIDEVDKAPRDFPNDILREIENMSFKIMETGEVVTADPSYRPIVVITSNSERLLPDAFLRRCVFFHIEFPDKGLLRRIAMSRLEKYLEGTEEKAMRFDSEQLDWLIAHFEEVRSLCRKKQPATAEFLSWLQVLDQYELMLSDTGVRASGLPPEQKNLLLLSYGILAKHKEDLASLRDNLNLSSPDERTPA
;
A
#
# COMPACT_ATOMS: atom_id res chain seq x y z
N MET A 1 13.94 10.27 -34.01
CA MET A 1 13.78 9.82 -32.61
C MET A 1 15.13 9.37 -32.09
N ASN A 2 15.60 9.98 -30.99
CA ASN A 2 16.88 9.71 -30.34
C ASN A 2 17.05 8.21 -29.98
N GLN A 3 18.27 7.67 -30.06
CA GLN A 3 18.57 6.25 -29.76
C GLN A 3 18.19 5.86 -28.32
N LYS A 4 18.20 6.81 -27.39
CA LYS A 4 17.77 6.62 -25.99
C LYS A 4 16.34 6.08 -25.84
N TYR A 5 15.47 6.25 -26.83
CA TYR A 5 14.06 5.82 -26.77
C TYR A 5 13.80 4.43 -27.36
N ARG A 6 14.84 3.72 -27.85
CA ARG A 6 14.71 2.45 -28.59
C ARG A 6 15.39 1.28 -27.88
N ILE A 7 14.96 1.01 -26.65
CA ILE A 7 15.54 -0.06 -25.81
C ILE A 7 15.20 -1.47 -26.37
N TYR A 8 13.94 -1.72 -26.76
CA TYR A 8 13.48 -3.09 -27.11
C TYR A 8 13.71 -3.50 -28.57
N LYS A 9 14.14 -2.60 -29.47
CA LYS A 9 14.41 -2.90 -30.91
C LYS A 9 15.53 -2.04 -31.55
N GLY A 10 16.42 -1.48 -30.74
CA GLY A 10 17.50 -0.60 -31.20
C GLY A 10 18.87 -1.01 -30.65
N THR A 11 19.85 -0.13 -30.80
CA THR A 11 21.19 -0.22 -30.17
C THR A 11 21.20 0.38 -28.76
N GLY A 12 20.04 0.52 -28.11
CA GLY A 12 19.92 1.15 -26.80
C GLY A 12 20.54 0.30 -25.71
N GLU A 13 21.27 0.92 -24.80
CA GLU A 13 21.80 0.26 -23.61
C GLU A 13 20.72 0.16 -22.53
N LEU A 14 20.67 -0.97 -21.82
CA LEU A 14 19.83 -1.11 -20.64
C LEU A 14 20.45 -0.29 -19.52
N ALA A 15 19.78 0.78 -19.11
CA ALA A 15 20.09 1.43 -17.85
C ALA A 15 19.88 0.45 -16.70
N ALA A 16 20.65 0.60 -15.62
CA ALA A 16 20.40 -0.15 -14.39
C ALA A 16 18.98 0.14 -13.90
N PHE A 17 18.27 -0.89 -13.44
CA PHE A 17 16.99 -0.70 -12.77
C PHE A 17 17.25 -0.02 -11.44
N HIS A 18 16.93 1.27 -11.35
CA HIS A 18 16.92 2.00 -10.09
C HIS A 18 15.50 1.91 -9.52
N GLU A 19 15.32 1.05 -8.52
CA GLU A 19 14.10 1.07 -7.73
C GLU A 19 14.04 2.42 -7.02
N VAL A 20 12.99 3.20 -7.29
CA VAL A 20 12.84 4.51 -6.67
C VAL A 20 12.26 4.32 -5.27
N ALA A 21 13.13 3.96 -4.34
CA ALA A 21 12.78 3.73 -2.94
C ALA A 21 12.04 4.93 -2.31
N SER A 22 12.29 6.15 -2.81
CA SER A 22 11.67 7.39 -2.31
C SER A 22 10.16 7.54 -2.62
N ILE A 23 9.61 6.86 -3.64
CA ILE A 23 8.19 7.04 -4.00
C ILE A 23 7.26 6.55 -2.87
N ASN A 24 7.66 5.50 -2.15
CA ASN A 24 6.86 4.89 -1.08
C ASN A 24 7.45 5.13 0.31
N ASP A 25 8.37 6.08 0.46
CA ASP A 25 8.93 6.47 1.76
C ASP A 25 7.86 7.10 2.68
N PRO A 26 7.54 6.52 3.85
CA PRO A 26 6.50 7.08 4.71
C PRO A 26 6.88 8.41 5.38
N GLU A 27 8.17 8.78 5.42
CA GLU A 27 8.61 10.09 5.95
C GLU A 27 8.14 11.26 5.08
N GLY A 28 8.04 11.04 3.76
CA GLY A 28 7.54 12.03 2.80
C GLY A 28 6.02 12.05 2.68
N TYR A 29 5.28 11.41 3.61
CA TYR A 29 3.82 11.40 3.56
C TYR A 29 3.27 12.75 4.03
N LEU A 30 2.37 13.35 3.24
CA LEU A 30 1.81 14.68 3.49
C LEU A 30 0.31 14.54 3.78
N PRO A 31 -0.09 14.24 5.04
CA PRO A 31 -1.50 14.18 5.40
C PRO A 31 -2.13 15.57 5.42
N SER A 32 -3.43 15.66 5.12
CA SER A 32 -4.20 16.87 5.38
C SER A 32 -4.51 17.01 6.88
N ASP A 33 -4.83 18.21 7.34
CA ASP A 33 -5.18 18.46 8.75
C ASP A 33 -6.40 17.63 9.17
N GLU A 34 -7.37 17.44 8.28
CA GLU A 34 -8.55 16.61 8.53
C GLU A 34 -8.19 15.13 8.66
N LEU A 35 -7.24 14.64 7.87
CA LEU A 35 -6.75 13.26 7.98
C LEU A 35 -6.00 13.05 9.30
N VAL A 36 -5.15 14.00 9.70
CA VAL A 36 -4.49 13.99 11.01
C VAL A 36 -5.53 13.95 12.13
N ASN A 37 -6.58 14.76 12.04
CA ASN A 37 -7.66 14.76 13.02
C ASN A 37 -8.40 13.43 13.07
N ALA A 38 -8.69 12.80 11.92
CA ALA A 38 -9.33 11.50 11.88
C ALA A 38 -8.47 10.40 12.55
N VAL A 39 -7.16 10.40 12.30
CA VAL A 39 -6.20 9.52 12.97
C VAL A 39 -6.22 9.75 14.48
N ASN A 40 -6.12 11.00 14.92
CA ASN A 40 -6.13 11.34 16.35
C ASN A 40 -7.44 10.91 17.04
N VAL A 41 -8.59 11.09 16.38
CA VAL A 41 -9.89 10.62 16.88
C VAL A 41 -9.93 9.10 16.99
N ALA A 42 -9.44 8.37 15.98
CA ALA A 42 -9.38 6.91 16.02
C ALA A 42 -8.52 6.39 17.18
N ILE A 43 -7.33 6.97 17.36
CA ILE A 43 -6.41 6.63 18.46
C ILE A 43 -7.05 6.94 19.82
N THR A 44 -7.64 8.13 19.97
CA THR A 44 -8.27 8.57 21.23
C THR A 44 -9.44 7.67 21.64
N LEU A 45 -10.25 7.24 20.66
CA LEU A 45 -11.39 6.37 20.90
C LEU A 45 -11.01 4.87 20.97
N GLY A 46 -9.79 4.50 20.60
CA GLY A 46 -9.37 3.10 20.46
C GLY A 46 -10.16 2.34 19.38
N LYS A 47 -10.72 3.06 18.40
CA LYS A 47 -11.52 2.51 17.29
C LYS A 47 -10.66 2.33 16.03
N PRO A 48 -10.98 1.35 15.17
CA PRO A 48 -10.31 1.22 13.87
C PRO A 48 -10.57 2.44 12.99
N LEU A 49 -9.56 2.89 12.26
CA LEU A 49 -9.66 3.91 11.23
C LEU A 49 -9.91 3.24 9.87
N LEU A 50 -11.08 3.47 9.26
CA LEU A 50 -11.39 3.07 7.90
C LEU A 50 -11.07 4.21 6.94
N VAL A 51 -10.15 3.97 6.03
CA VAL A 51 -9.68 4.92 5.02
C VAL A 51 -10.11 4.46 3.64
N THR A 52 -10.86 5.31 2.95
CA THR A 52 -11.26 5.09 1.56
C THR A 52 -10.64 6.13 0.65
N GLY A 53 -10.71 5.91 -0.66
CA GLY A 53 -10.13 6.81 -1.65
C GLY A 53 -9.72 6.03 -2.90
N GLU A 54 -9.39 6.76 -3.97
CA GLU A 54 -8.93 6.14 -5.21
C GLU A 54 -7.65 5.31 -5.01
N PRO A 55 -7.39 4.30 -5.85
CA PRO A 55 -6.09 3.61 -5.86
C PRO A 55 -4.95 4.63 -5.99
N GLY A 56 -3.87 4.45 -5.23
CA GLY A 56 -2.70 5.34 -5.33
C GLY A 56 -2.79 6.70 -4.61
N THR A 57 -3.84 6.97 -3.81
CA THR A 57 -3.92 8.19 -2.97
C THR A 57 -3.13 8.11 -1.65
N GLY A 58 -2.38 7.03 -1.42
CA GLY A 58 -1.52 6.87 -0.24
C GLY A 58 -2.19 6.29 1.01
N LYS A 59 -3.30 5.55 0.85
CA LYS A 59 -4.01 4.88 1.96
C LYS A 59 -3.12 3.91 2.76
N THR A 60 -2.39 3.04 2.06
CA THR A 60 -1.42 2.09 2.66
C THR A 60 -0.28 2.84 3.35
N LEU A 61 0.22 3.89 2.70
CA LEU A 61 1.36 4.69 3.17
C LEU A 61 1.04 5.48 4.45
N LEU A 62 -0.22 5.88 4.65
CA LEU A 62 -0.69 6.48 5.89
C LEU A 62 -0.37 5.60 7.10
N ALA A 63 -0.64 4.29 7.04
CA ALA A 63 -0.41 3.40 8.18
C ALA A 63 1.08 3.29 8.53
N GLN A 64 1.94 3.23 7.52
CA GLN A 64 3.39 3.25 7.70
C GLN A 64 3.86 4.60 8.28
N SER A 65 3.30 5.72 7.80
CA SER A 65 3.59 7.06 8.31
C SER A 65 3.18 7.22 9.77
N ILE A 66 2.03 6.67 10.18
CA ILE A 66 1.62 6.63 11.60
C ILE A 66 2.61 5.83 12.43
N ALA A 67 3.05 4.67 11.94
CA ALA A 67 4.00 3.81 12.66
C ALA A 67 5.36 4.49 12.86
N GLN A 68 5.83 5.24 11.86
CA GLN A 68 7.07 6.02 11.94
C GLN A 68 6.94 7.28 12.81
N SER A 69 5.80 7.97 12.76
CA SER A 69 5.60 9.22 13.49
C SER A 69 5.41 9.00 14.98
N LEU A 70 4.77 7.90 15.35
CA LEU A 70 4.54 7.53 16.74
C LEU A 70 5.70 6.68 17.25
N HIS A 71 6.11 6.92 18.49
CA HIS A 71 7.24 6.24 19.11
C HIS A 71 6.83 5.59 20.43
N SER A 72 7.45 4.45 20.71
CA SER A 72 7.37 3.76 22.00
C SER A 72 8.79 3.44 22.44
N ASN A 73 9.19 3.93 23.62
CA ASN A 73 10.54 3.76 24.17
C ASN A 73 11.67 4.32 23.29
N GLY A 74 11.39 5.35 22.48
CA GLY A 74 12.38 5.99 21.61
C GLY A 74 12.47 5.40 20.20
N ASP A 75 11.81 4.27 19.95
CA ASP A 75 11.75 3.63 18.63
C ASP A 75 10.37 3.82 17.98
N PRO A 76 10.29 3.83 16.64
CA PRO A 76 9.02 3.77 15.91
C PRO A 76 8.15 2.58 16.33
N LEU A 77 6.83 2.73 16.19
CA LEU A 77 5.93 1.61 16.48
C LEU A 77 6.14 0.48 15.45
N PRO A 78 6.05 -0.79 15.87
CA PRO A 78 6.03 -1.92 14.93
C PRO A 78 4.87 -1.77 13.94
N TYR A 79 5.19 -1.91 12.66
CA TYR A 79 4.22 -1.92 11.57
C TYR A 79 3.95 -3.37 11.13
N LEU A 80 2.67 -3.74 11.11
CA LEU A 80 2.20 -5.09 10.79
C LEU A 80 1.14 -5.00 9.70
N GLU A 81 1.35 -5.65 8.57
CA GLU A 81 0.49 -5.52 7.39
C GLU A 81 -0.17 -6.84 7.02
N PHE A 82 -1.48 -6.76 6.80
CA PHE A 82 -2.31 -7.84 6.27
C PHE A 82 -3.08 -7.35 5.04
N THR A 83 -2.85 -7.96 3.89
CA THR A 83 -3.62 -7.69 2.67
C THR A 83 -4.74 -8.70 2.49
N ALA A 84 -5.99 -8.23 2.41
CA ALA A 84 -7.13 -9.11 2.23
C ALA A 84 -7.23 -9.66 0.79
N LYS A 85 -7.72 -10.89 0.67
CA LYS A 85 -7.89 -11.63 -0.58
C LYS A 85 -9.28 -12.22 -0.64
N THR A 86 -9.69 -12.67 -1.83
CA THR A 86 -11.02 -13.28 -2.04
C THR A 86 -11.26 -14.57 -1.25
N THR A 87 -10.20 -15.18 -0.71
CA THR A 87 -10.26 -16.40 0.10
C THR A 87 -10.01 -16.14 1.59
N THR A 88 -9.82 -14.88 1.98
CA THR A 88 -9.49 -14.51 3.36
C THR A 88 -10.62 -14.85 4.32
N GLN A 89 -10.25 -15.40 5.47
CA GLN A 89 -11.12 -15.64 6.62
C GLN A 89 -10.65 -14.80 7.82
N SER A 90 -11.54 -14.57 8.80
CA SER A 90 -11.22 -13.80 10.01
C SER A 90 -10.00 -14.35 10.76
N ARG A 91 -9.85 -15.68 10.81
CA ARG A 91 -8.72 -16.36 11.43
C ARG A 91 -7.38 -15.98 10.80
N ASP A 92 -7.33 -15.73 9.49
CA ASP A 92 -6.08 -15.42 8.76
C ASP A 92 -5.45 -14.10 9.20
N LEU A 93 -6.22 -13.22 9.84
CA LEU A 93 -5.71 -11.97 10.41
C LEU A 93 -5.01 -12.21 11.77
N LEU A 94 -5.33 -13.32 12.44
CA LEU A 94 -4.96 -13.62 13.82
C LEU A 94 -3.84 -14.67 13.88
N TYR A 95 -4.04 -15.83 13.25
CA TYR A 95 -3.05 -16.90 13.23
C TYR A 95 -3.33 -17.95 12.15
N ARG A 96 -2.30 -18.70 11.78
CA ARG A 96 -2.39 -19.92 10.97
C ARG A 96 -1.93 -21.12 11.77
N TYR A 97 -2.57 -22.25 11.52
CA TYR A 97 -2.20 -23.55 12.07
C TYR A 97 -1.64 -24.44 10.96
N ASP A 98 -0.38 -24.84 11.08
CA ASP A 98 0.25 -25.81 10.17
C ASP A 98 -0.16 -27.24 10.52
N SER A 99 -1.37 -27.60 10.09
CA SER A 99 -1.89 -28.95 10.29
C SER A 99 -1.07 -30.02 9.55
N ILE A 100 -0.41 -29.67 8.45
CA ILE A 100 0.35 -30.63 7.63
C ILE A 100 1.67 -30.96 8.31
N GLY A 101 2.42 -29.94 8.72
CA GLY A 101 3.65 -30.11 9.51
C GLY A 101 3.37 -30.85 10.81
N HIS A 102 2.30 -30.48 11.52
CA HIS A 102 1.92 -31.18 12.75
C HIS A 102 1.59 -32.66 12.50
N PHE A 103 0.77 -32.98 11.49
CA PHE A 103 0.44 -34.36 11.15
C PHE A 103 1.67 -35.17 10.72
N HIS A 104 2.58 -34.55 9.96
CA HIS A 104 3.82 -35.18 9.53
C HIS A 104 4.71 -35.54 10.74
N ASP A 105 4.94 -34.60 11.64
CA ASP A 105 5.75 -34.82 12.84
C ASP A 105 5.11 -35.82 13.79
N ALA A 106 3.78 -35.78 13.95
CA ALA A 106 3.03 -36.75 14.75
C ALA A 106 3.15 -38.18 14.20
N ASN A 107 3.15 -38.35 12.88
CA ASN A 107 3.35 -39.66 12.24
C ASN A 107 4.79 -40.16 12.41
N ILE A 108 5.79 -39.30 12.24
CA ILE A 108 7.19 -39.68 12.45
C ILE A 108 7.40 -40.11 13.90
N ALA A 109 6.90 -39.35 14.86
CA ALA A 109 6.96 -39.66 16.28
C ALA A 109 6.33 -41.03 16.58
N LYS A 110 5.14 -41.29 16.03
CA LYS A 110 4.44 -42.58 16.15
C LYS A 110 5.24 -43.75 15.58
N VAL A 111 5.90 -43.58 14.42
CA VAL A 111 6.72 -44.63 13.78
C VAL A 111 7.99 -44.91 14.58
N LEU A 112 8.62 -43.87 15.12
CA LEU A 112 9.85 -43.99 15.92
C LEU A 112 9.58 -44.45 17.37
N GLY A 113 8.33 -44.47 17.81
CA GLY A 113 7.98 -44.72 19.22
C GLY A 113 8.47 -43.62 20.17
N GLU A 114 8.74 -42.43 19.64
CA GLU A 114 9.20 -41.27 20.39
C GLU A 114 8.04 -40.29 20.62
N PRO A 115 8.05 -39.49 21.70
CA PRO A 115 7.17 -38.34 21.81
C PRO A 115 7.48 -37.33 20.68
N LEU A 116 6.47 -36.54 20.28
CA LEU A 116 6.63 -35.44 19.31
C LEU A 116 7.87 -34.60 19.67
N ARG A 117 8.68 -34.20 18.67
CA ARG A 117 10.00 -33.55 18.90
C ARG A 117 9.94 -32.37 19.88
N VAL A 118 8.81 -31.70 19.93
CA VAL A 118 8.51 -30.54 20.78
C VAL A 118 8.36 -30.90 22.27
N SER A 119 7.90 -32.11 22.60
CA SER A 119 7.71 -32.55 23.98
C SER A 119 8.99 -33.07 24.66
N LYS A 120 10.17 -32.94 24.04
CA LYS A 120 11.48 -33.30 24.62
C LYS A 120 11.98 -32.37 25.75
N SER A 121 11.23 -31.34 26.14
CA SER A 121 11.56 -30.54 27.33
C SER A 121 11.50 -31.41 28.61
N LYS A 122 12.62 -31.53 29.32
CA LYS A 122 12.93 -32.47 30.44
C LYS A 122 12.02 -32.41 31.71
N SER A 123 10.82 -31.85 31.65
CA SER A 123 9.95 -31.64 32.83
C SER A 123 8.44 -31.72 32.53
N THR A 124 7.97 -32.81 31.90
CA THR A 124 6.54 -33.00 31.57
C THR A 124 5.73 -33.77 32.62
N ASP A 125 6.36 -34.31 33.67
CA ASP A 125 5.70 -35.11 34.71
C ASP A 125 4.75 -34.33 35.63
N LYS A 126 4.75 -32.99 35.59
CA LYS A 126 3.88 -32.12 36.41
C LYS A 126 2.92 -31.22 35.62
N LEU A 127 2.85 -31.37 34.29
CA LEU A 127 1.98 -30.52 33.47
C LEU A 127 0.54 -31.03 33.49
N THR A 128 -0.39 -30.10 33.57
CA THR A 128 -1.82 -30.33 33.29
C THR A 128 -2.03 -30.74 31.83
N ASP A 129 -3.17 -31.36 31.52
CA ASP A 129 -3.50 -31.76 30.15
C ASP A 129 -3.58 -30.55 29.20
N GLU A 130 -4.04 -29.40 29.69
CA GLU A 130 -4.08 -28.14 28.91
C GLU A 130 -2.67 -27.63 28.58
N GLU A 131 -1.73 -27.67 29.53
CA GLU A 131 -0.35 -27.26 29.28
C GLU A 131 0.38 -28.20 28.32
N ARG A 132 0.02 -29.49 28.32
CA ARG A 132 0.54 -30.47 27.36
C ARG A 132 0.03 -30.19 25.95
N LEU A 133 -1.28 -30.00 25.80
CA LEU A 133 -1.91 -29.59 24.54
C LEU A 133 -1.27 -28.30 24.01
N ARG A 134 -1.12 -27.28 24.86
CA ARG A 134 -0.47 -26.03 24.45
C ARG A 134 0.93 -26.27 23.89
N LYS A 135 1.79 -26.97 24.64
CA LYS A 135 3.17 -27.25 24.20
C LYS A 135 3.24 -28.09 22.92
N GLU A 136 2.29 -28.98 22.69
CA GLU A 136 2.23 -29.80 21.48
C GLU A 136 1.94 -28.96 20.24
N TYR A 137 0.93 -28.08 20.31
CA TYR A 137 0.45 -27.33 19.15
C TYR A 137 1.19 -26.01 18.91
N GLU A 138 1.75 -25.38 19.94
CA GLU A 138 2.38 -24.05 19.89
C GLU A 138 3.38 -23.86 18.71
N PRO A 139 4.27 -24.81 18.38
CA PRO A 139 5.20 -24.62 17.26
C PRO A 139 4.56 -24.59 15.88
N TYR A 140 3.33 -25.11 15.77
CA TYR A 140 2.56 -25.14 14.53
C TYR A 140 1.57 -23.97 14.46
N ILE A 141 1.53 -23.10 15.48
CA ILE A 141 0.73 -21.88 15.47
C ILE A 141 1.62 -20.70 15.08
N HIS A 142 1.30 -20.10 13.95
CA HIS A 142 1.99 -18.91 13.45
C HIS A 142 1.04 -17.73 13.56
N LEU A 143 1.35 -16.78 14.46
CA LEU A 143 0.56 -15.57 14.56
C LEU A 143 0.67 -14.74 13.27
N GLU A 144 -0.43 -14.11 12.91
CA GLU A 144 -0.59 -13.22 11.77
C GLU A 144 -0.69 -11.76 12.28
N PRO A 145 -0.71 -10.72 11.42
CA PRO A 145 -0.49 -9.34 11.82
C PRO A 145 -1.27 -8.84 13.04
N LEU A 146 -2.59 -9.04 13.12
CA LEU A 146 -3.37 -8.62 14.30
C LEU A 146 -3.07 -9.50 15.52
N GLY A 147 -2.89 -10.81 15.34
CA GLY A 147 -2.52 -11.70 16.43
C GLY A 147 -1.17 -11.36 17.04
N LYS A 148 -0.17 -11.04 16.21
CA LYS A 148 1.14 -10.53 16.63
C LYS A 148 0.99 -9.21 17.37
N ALA A 149 0.19 -8.28 16.86
CA ALA A 149 -0.05 -6.99 17.50
C ALA A 149 -0.66 -7.14 18.90
N ILE A 150 -1.65 -8.02 19.05
CA ILE A 150 -2.28 -8.34 20.33
C ILE A 150 -1.28 -9.00 21.28
N GLN A 151 -0.44 -9.92 20.79
CA GLN A 151 0.62 -10.54 21.60
C GLN A 151 1.68 -9.52 22.05
N LEU A 152 2.14 -8.64 21.16
CA LEU A 152 3.08 -7.56 21.49
C LEU A 152 2.52 -6.62 22.56
N ALA A 153 1.23 -6.30 22.48
CA ALA A 153 0.56 -5.51 23.49
C ALA A 153 0.43 -6.24 24.84
N ARG A 154 0.19 -7.56 24.83
CA ARG A 154 0.08 -8.39 26.05
C ARG A 154 1.43 -8.60 26.75
N ASP A 155 2.40 -9.10 26.00
CA ASP A 155 3.66 -9.64 26.56
C ASP A 155 4.83 -8.67 26.40
N GLY A 156 4.85 -7.91 25.29
CA GLY A 156 5.91 -6.97 24.95
C GLY A 156 5.71 -5.56 25.52
N GLN A 157 4.54 -5.26 26.10
CA GLN A 157 4.17 -3.93 26.56
C GLN A 157 4.45 -2.85 25.50
N GLN A 158 4.12 -3.18 24.24
CA GLN A 158 4.44 -2.34 23.09
C GLN A 158 3.20 -2.15 22.22
N ARG A 159 2.87 -0.89 21.95
CA ARG A 159 1.83 -0.54 20.98
C ARG A 159 2.37 -0.74 19.56
N SER A 160 1.51 -1.14 18.64
CA SER A 160 1.84 -1.34 17.22
C SER A 160 0.78 -0.73 16.31
N VAL A 161 1.09 -0.62 15.01
CA VAL A 161 0.15 -0.24 13.96
C VAL A 161 -0.12 -1.46 13.08
N VAL A 162 -1.40 -1.80 12.92
CA VAL A 162 -1.87 -2.88 12.06
C VAL A 162 -2.58 -2.28 10.85
N LEU A 163 -2.11 -2.58 9.65
CA LEU A 163 -2.81 -2.29 8.40
C LEU A 163 -3.59 -3.54 7.96
N ILE A 164 -4.90 -3.37 7.74
CA ILE A 164 -5.76 -4.31 7.04
C ILE A 164 -6.07 -3.71 5.67
N ASP A 165 -5.29 -4.08 4.66
CA ASP A 165 -5.33 -3.49 3.34
C ASP A 165 -6.39 -4.16 2.44
N GLU A 166 -7.08 -3.35 1.64
CA GLU A 166 -8.04 -3.78 0.61
C GLU A 166 -9.16 -4.69 1.14
N VAL A 167 -9.78 -4.31 2.27
CA VAL A 167 -10.81 -5.12 2.96
C VAL A 167 -12.00 -5.48 2.06
N ASP A 168 -12.26 -4.68 1.03
CA ASP A 168 -13.31 -4.88 0.03
C ASP A 168 -13.03 -6.02 -0.96
N LYS A 169 -11.79 -6.51 -1.04
CA LYS A 169 -11.44 -7.72 -1.82
C LYS A 169 -11.83 -9.02 -1.13
N ALA A 170 -12.05 -8.98 0.18
CA ALA A 170 -12.45 -10.13 0.98
C ALA A 170 -13.88 -10.61 0.66
N PRO A 171 -14.27 -11.81 1.12
CA PRO A 171 -15.67 -12.21 1.17
C PRO A 171 -16.54 -11.20 1.92
N ARG A 172 -17.84 -11.11 1.58
CA ARG A 172 -18.76 -10.10 2.14
C ARG A 172 -18.91 -10.14 3.66
N ASP A 173 -18.72 -11.31 4.26
CA ASP A 173 -18.90 -11.52 5.70
C ASP A 173 -17.65 -11.12 6.49
N PHE A 174 -16.46 -11.14 5.85
CA PHE A 174 -15.17 -10.88 6.50
C PHE A 174 -15.11 -9.58 7.31
N PRO A 175 -15.57 -8.40 6.80
CA PRO A 175 -15.52 -7.17 7.58
C PRO A 175 -16.26 -7.29 8.91
N ASN A 176 -17.41 -7.97 8.94
CA ASN A 176 -18.16 -8.14 10.18
C ASN A 176 -17.52 -9.17 11.11
N ASP A 177 -16.95 -10.23 10.54
CA ASP A 177 -16.37 -11.35 11.29
C ASP A 177 -15.13 -10.97 12.10
N ILE A 178 -14.43 -9.88 11.75
CA ILE A 178 -13.22 -9.41 12.47
C ILE A 178 -13.50 -8.34 13.53
N LEU A 179 -14.73 -7.80 13.57
CA LEU A 179 -15.04 -6.66 14.45
C LEU A 179 -14.89 -7.01 15.92
N ARG A 180 -15.29 -8.23 16.31
CA ARG A 180 -15.28 -8.65 17.71
C ARG A 180 -13.85 -8.68 18.24
N GLU A 181 -12.91 -9.22 17.47
CA GLU A 181 -11.51 -9.34 17.84
C GLU A 181 -10.84 -7.97 17.85
N ILE A 182 -11.17 -7.08 16.91
CA ILE A 182 -10.68 -5.70 16.90
C ILE A 182 -11.24 -4.90 18.09
N GLU A 183 -12.52 -5.01 18.42
CA GLU A 183 -13.14 -4.31 19.54
C GLU A 183 -12.52 -4.78 20.87
N ASN A 184 -12.45 -6.10 21.09
CA ASN A 184 -11.95 -6.66 22.34
C ASN A 184 -10.42 -6.76 22.42
N MET A 185 -9.70 -6.60 21.31
CA MET A 185 -8.26 -6.90 21.19
C MET A 185 -7.90 -8.24 21.82
N SER A 186 -8.72 -9.25 21.49
CA SER A 186 -8.65 -10.58 22.08
C SER A 186 -9.07 -11.61 21.07
N PHE A 187 -8.38 -12.76 21.04
CA PHE A 187 -8.75 -13.90 20.23
C PHE A 187 -8.40 -15.21 20.95
N LYS A 188 -9.05 -16.29 20.51
CA LYS A 188 -8.80 -17.64 21.01
C LYS A 188 -8.07 -18.45 19.94
N ILE A 189 -6.98 -19.10 20.32
CA ILE A 189 -6.33 -20.13 19.51
C ILE A 189 -7.10 -21.43 19.76
N MET A 190 -7.77 -21.92 18.73
CA MET A 190 -8.68 -23.07 18.83
C MET A 190 -7.95 -24.36 19.24
N GLU A 191 -6.74 -24.55 18.72
CA GLU A 191 -5.92 -25.74 18.88
C GLU A 191 -5.36 -25.89 20.30
N THR A 192 -4.96 -24.77 20.94
CA THR A 192 -4.41 -24.76 22.30
C THR A 192 -5.44 -24.41 23.37
N GLY A 193 -6.57 -23.83 22.97
CA GLY A 193 -7.56 -23.25 23.88
C GLY A 193 -7.14 -21.90 24.48
N GLU A 194 -5.93 -21.42 24.20
CA GLU A 194 -5.39 -20.18 24.76
C GLU A 194 -6.20 -18.97 24.29
N VAL A 195 -6.52 -18.08 25.22
CA VAL A 195 -7.07 -16.76 24.93
C VAL A 195 -5.95 -15.73 25.07
N VAL A 196 -5.64 -15.04 23.98
CA VAL A 196 -4.64 -13.96 23.95
C VAL A 196 -5.40 -12.64 23.96
N THR A 197 -5.16 -11.80 24.97
CA THR A 197 -5.82 -10.51 25.14
C THR A 197 -4.77 -9.44 25.35
N ALA A 198 -4.87 -8.33 24.61
CA ALA A 198 -3.95 -7.21 24.73
C ALA A 198 -4.09 -6.49 26.08
N ASP A 199 -2.99 -5.96 26.60
CA ASP A 199 -3.06 -4.92 27.63
C ASP A 199 -3.68 -3.65 27.01
N PRO A 200 -4.76 -3.09 27.57
CA PRO A 200 -5.40 -1.88 27.05
C PRO A 200 -4.47 -0.66 26.92
N SER A 201 -3.43 -0.59 27.76
CA SER A 201 -2.42 0.49 27.74
C SER A 201 -1.65 0.50 26.42
N TYR A 202 -1.46 -0.67 25.82
CA TYR A 202 -0.70 -0.89 24.58
C TYR A 202 -1.59 -1.30 23.40
N ARG A 203 -2.89 -0.98 23.47
CA ARG A 203 -3.88 -1.27 22.42
C ARG A 203 -3.37 -0.92 21.01
N PRO A 204 -3.29 -1.89 20.08
CA PRO A 204 -2.86 -1.63 18.71
C PRO A 204 -3.72 -0.60 17.99
N ILE A 205 -3.09 0.21 17.13
CA ILE A 205 -3.76 1.13 16.23
C ILE A 205 -4.11 0.37 14.96
N VAL A 206 -5.38 0.26 14.62
CA VAL A 206 -5.83 -0.49 13.44
C VAL A 206 -6.26 0.49 12.35
N VAL A 207 -5.59 0.40 11.20
CA VAL A 207 -5.95 1.12 9.97
C VAL A 207 -6.49 0.09 8.98
N ILE A 208 -7.64 0.38 8.39
CA ILE A 208 -8.31 -0.47 7.41
C ILE A 208 -8.47 0.34 6.13
N THR A 209 -8.13 -0.22 4.97
CA THR A 209 -8.28 0.50 3.70
C THR A 209 -9.31 -0.19 2.80
N SER A 210 -9.94 0.59 1.94
CA SER A 210 -10.78 0.09 0.86
C SER A 210 -10.65 1.00 -0.37
N ASN A 211 -10.69 0.39 -1.55
CA ASN A 211 -10.74 1.11 -2.82
C ASN A 211 -12.18 1.49 -3.23
N SER A 212 -13.16 1.26 -2.34
CA SER A 212 -14.58 1.46 -2.58
C SER A 212 -15.10 0.69 -3.81
N GLU A 213 -14.46 -0.44 -4.15
CA GLU A 213 -14.89 -1.30 -5.27
C GLU A 213 -16.20 -2.03 -4.92
N ARG A 214 -16.41 -2.29 -3.63
CA ARG A 214 -17.61 -2.90 -3.08
C ARG A 214 -18.09 -2.13 -1.86
N LEU A 215 -19.40 -2.03 -1.71
CA LEU A 215 -20.01 -1.42 -0.53
C LEU A 215 -19.74 -2.27 0.71
N LEU A 216 -19.20 -1.63 1.75
CA LEU A 216 -19.01 -2.24 3.06
C LEU A 216 -20.31 -2.19 3.87
N PRO A 217 -20.60 -3.20 4.73
CA PRO A 217 -21.81 -3.21 5.52
C PRO A 217 -21.90 -2.04 6.51
N ASP A 218 -23.09 -1.46 6.67
CA ASP A 218 -23.35 -0.39 7.66
C ASP A 218 -22.88 -0.73 9.08
N ALA A 219 -23.06 -1.99 9.50
CA ALA A 219 -22.67 -2.46 10.82
C ALA A 219 -21.15 -2.35 11.06
N PHE A 220 -20.36 -2.48 10.00
CA PHE A 220 -18.93 -2.27 10.01
C PHE A 220 -18.59 -0.78 10.06
N LEU A 221 -19.20 0.02 9.18
CA LEU A 221 -18.97 1.47 9.10
C LEU A 221 -19.20 2.19 10.43
N ARG A 222 -20.26 1.84 11.16
CA ARG A 222 -20.61 2.47 12.46
C ARG A 222 -19.60 2.21 13.59
N ARG A 223 -18.72 1.23 13.42
CA ARG A 223 -17.68 0.86 14.41
C ARG A 223 -16.31 1.41 14.08
N CYS A 224 -16.14 1.97 12.88
CA CYS A 224 -14.92 2.63 12.45
C CYS A 224 -15.03 4.15 12.59
N VAL A 225 -13.90 4.80 12.82
CA VAL A 225 -13.73 6.19 12.41
C VAL A 225 -13.50 6.17 10.91
N PHE A 226 -14.25 6.97 10.15
CA PHE A 226 -14.21 6.96 8.69
C PHE A 226 -13.53 8.20 8.15
N PHE A 227 -12.67 8.04 7.14
CA PHE A 227 -12.12 9.13 6.35
C PHE A 227 -12.02 8.75 4.87
N HIS A 228 -12.35 9.69 3.99
CA HIS A 228 -12.17 9.54 2.55
C HIS A 228 -11.01 10.45 2.10
N ILE A 229 -9.97 9.86 1.52
CA ILE A 229 -8.86 10.60 0.93
C ILE A 229 -9.26 10.99 -0.49
N GLU A 230 -9.55 12.28 -0.63
CA GLU A 230 -9.77 12.93 -1.92
C GLU A 230 -8.52 12.88 -2.80
N PHE A 231 -8.72 12.94 -4.12
CA PHE A 231 -7.61 13.08 -5.04
C PHE A 231 -6.88 14.42 -4.81
N PRO A 232 -5.54 14.45 -4.74
CA PRO A 232 -4.79 15.68 -4.49
C PRO A 232 -5.08 16.79 -5.51
N ASP A 233 -5.22 18.02 -5.02
CA ASP A 233 -5.27 19.21 -5.88
C ASP A 233 -3.88 19.53 -6.47
N LYS A 234 -3.80 20.50 -7.38
CA LYS A 234 -2.53 20.95 -7.99
C LYS A 234 -1.44 21.26 -6.97
N GLY A 235 -1.79 21.96 -5.89
CA GLY A 235 -0.84 22.40 -4.88
C GLY A 235 -0.26 21.21 -4.11
N LEU A 236 -1.11 20.26 -3.74
CA LEU A 236 -0.70 19.03 -3.08
C LEU A 236 0.06 18.11 -4.04
N LEU A 237 -0.37 17.94 -5.29
CA LEU A 237 0.38 17.19 -6.32
C LEU A 237 1.79 17.75 -6.50
N ARG A 238 1.92 19.08 -6.54
CA ARG A 238 3.22 19.75 -6.64
C ARG A 238 4.10 19.40 -5.44
N ARG A 239 3.57 19.53 -4.22
CA ARG A 239 4.32 19.18 -2.99
C ARG A 239 4.72 17.71 -2.95
N ILE A 240 3.82 16.82 -3.37
CA ILE A 240 4.09 15.38 -3.47
C ILE A 240 5.20 15.13 -4.49
N ALA A 241 5.11 15.69 -5.69
CA ALA A 241 6.14 15.55 -6.72
C ALA A 241 7.50 16.04 -6.22
N MET A 242 7.55 17.25 -5.64
CA MET A 242 8.78 17.82 -5.09
C MET A 242 9.38 16.92 -4.00
N SER A 243 8.60 16.53 -2.99
CA SER A 243 9.10 15.71 -1.87
C SER A 243 9.57 14.33 -2.30
N ARG A 244 8.85 13.67 -3.21
CA ARG A 244 9.14 12.30 -3.67
C ARG A 244 10.30 12.24 -4.66
N LEU A 245 10.43 13.27 -5.47
CA LEU A 245 11.44 13.36 -6.51
C LEU A 245 12.71 14.09 -6.05
N GLU A 246 12.70 14.86 -4.95
CA GLU A 246 13.94 15.31 -4.27
C GLU A 246 14.72 14.13 -3.68
N LYS A 247 14.03 13.25 -2.93
CA LYS A 247 14.65 12.05 -2.33
C LYS A 247 15.10 10.99 -3.34
N TYR A 248 14.70 11.08 -4.61
CA TYR A 248 15.22 10.23 -5.69
C TYR A 248 16.71 10.48 -5.97
N LEU A 249 17.27 11.57 -5.42
CA LEU A 249 18.52 12.19 -5.87
C LEU A 249 19.61 12.18 -4.80
N GLU A 250 19.26 11.86 -3.55
CA GLU A 250 20.21 11.61 -2.47
C GLU A 250 20.89 10.25 -2.71
N GLY A 251 21.90 10.23 -3.57
CA GLY A 251 22.66 9.02 -3.91
C GLY A 251 23.40 9.09 -5.24
N THR A 252 23.07 10.06 -6.09
CA THR A 252 23.81 10.39 -7.32
C THR A 252 24.20 11.86 -7.25
N GLU A 253 25.49 12.18 -7.25
CA GLU A 253 26.03 13.54 -7.06
C GLU A 253 25.53 14.62 -8.06
N GLU A 254 24.60 14.31 -8.98
CA GLU A 254 24.44 15.13 -10.19
C GLU A 254 23.04 15.44 -10.74
N LYS A 255 21.91 15.05 -10.15
CA LYS A 255 20.62 15.43 -10.79
C LYS A 255 19.56 15.84 -9.81
N ALA A 256 19.35 17.14 -9.63
CA ALA A 256 18.00 17.66 -9.38
C ALA A 256 17.05 17.16 -10.50
N MET A 257 15.76 16.96 -10.21
CA MET A 257 14.74 16.82 -11.24
C MET A 257 14.93 17.97 -12.22
N ARG A 258 15.04 17.67 -13.52
CA ARG A 258 15.45 18.69 -14.50
C ARG A 258 14.37 19.74 -14.77
N PHE A 259 13.14 19.42 -14.37
CA PHE A 259 12.01 20.32 -14.52
C PHE A 259 12.12 21.49 -13.54
N ASP A 260 12.17 22.69 -14.09
CA ASP A 260 12.01 23.90 -13.29
C ASP A 260 10.56 24.02 -12.75
N SER A 261 10.34 25.06 -11.94
CA SER A 261 9.04 25.31 -11.32
C SER A 261 7.91 25.45 -12.33
N GLU A 262 8.14 26.15 -13.44
CA GLU A 262 7.11 26.43 -14.45
C GLU A 262 6.79 25.17 -15.26
N GLN A 263 7.81 24.38 -15.58
CA GLN A 263 7.66 23.10 -16.26
C GLN A 263 6.87 22.11 -15.41
N LEU A 264 7.13 22.05 -14.10
CA LEU A 264 6.37 21.18 -13.19
C LEU A 264 4.89 21.60 -13.11
N ASP A 265 4.62 22.90 -13.00
CA ASP A 265 3.24 23.42 -12.98
C ASP A 265 2.50 23.10 -14.29
N TRP A 266 3.21 23.22 -15.42
CA TRP A 266 2.68 22.82 -16.73
C TRP A 266 2.34 21.33 -16.77
N LEU A 267 3.24 20.46 -16.31
CA LEU A 267 3.05 19.01 -16.31
C LEU A 267 1.87 18.61 -15.41
N ILE A 268 1.69 19.27 -14.26
CA ILE A 268 0.55 19.06 -13.37
C ILE A 268 -0.75 19.47 -14.06
N ALA A 269 -0.79 20.67 -14.67
CA ALA A 269 -1.97 21.14 -15.39
C ALA A 269 -2.32 20.22 -16.57
N HIS A 270 -1.30 19.75 -17.29
CA HIS A 270 -1.47 18.80 -18.39
C HIS A 270 -1.94 17.44 -17.90
N PHE A 271 -1.41 16.96 -16.77
CA PHE A 271 -1.87 15.73 -16.13
C PHE A 271 -3.35 15.80 -15.75
N GLU A 272 -3.83 16.92 -15.21
CA GLU A 272 -5.25 17.10 -14.92
C GLU A 272 -6.11 17.11 -16.19
N GLU A 273 -5.65 17.76 -17.26
CA GLU A 273 -6.33 17.72 -18.57
C GLU A 273 -6.45 16.26 -19.06
N VAL A 274 -5.34 15.51 -19.04
CA VAL A 274 -5.32 14.08 -19.37
C VAL A 274 -6.28 13.29 -18.47
N ARG A 275 -6.25 13.52 -17.15
CA ARG A 275 -7.11 12.84 -16.18
C ARG A 275 -8.59 13.10 -16.44
N SER A 276 -8.96 14.32 -16.84
CA SER A 276 -10.35 14.67 -17.19
C SER A 276 -10.84 14.00 -18.48
N LEU A 277 -9.92 13.64 -19.37
CA LEU A 277 -10.22 12.95 -20.63
C LEU A 277 -10.30 11.42 -20.47
N CYS A 278 -9.64 10.85 -19.46
CA CYS A 278 -9.72 9.42 -19.14
C CYS A 278 -11.03 9.10 -18.41
N ARG A 279 -11.99 8.47 -19.12
CA ARG A 279 -13.34 8.21 -18.57
C ARG A 279 -13.48 6.85 -17.90
N LYS A 280 -12.71 5.84 -18.34
CA LYS A 280 -12.81 4.48 -17.77
C LYS A 280 -12.03 4.34 -16.47
N LYS A 281 -10.80 4.83 -16.46
CA LYS A 281 -9.95 4.87 -15.27
C LYS A 281 -9.14 6.15 -15.27
N GLN A 282 -9.40 7.00 -14.29
CA GLN A 282 -8.59 8.20 -14.07
C GLN A 282 -7.21 7.78 -13.53
N PRO A 283 -6.09 8.30 -14.08
CA PRO A 283 -4.76 8.05 -13.53
C PRO A 283 -4.64 8.66 -12.14
N ALA A 284 -4.02 7.94 -11.20
CA ALA A 284 -3.83 8.40 -9.84
C ALA A 284 -2.44 9.00 -9.62
N THR A 285 -2.14 9.37 -8.36
CA THR A 285 -0.86 9.98 -7.96
C THR A 285 0.33 9.06 -8.27
N ALA A 286 0.16 7.74 -8.17
CA ALA A 286 1.19 6.77 -8.55
C ALA A 286 1.51 6.84 -10.05
N GLU A 287 0.50 6.83 -10.92
CA GLU A 287 0.71 6.99 -12.36
C GLU A 287 1.31 8.37 -12.70
N PHE A 288 0.92 9.43 -11.99
CA PHE A 288 1.50 10.76 -12.15
C PHE A 288 3.01 10.78 -11.85
N LEU A 289 3.44 10.22 -10.71
CA LEU A 289 4.86 10.17 -10.34
C LEU A 289 5.67 9.32 -11.31
N SER A 290 5.17 8.14 -11.70
CA SER A 290 5.83 7.31 -12.72
C SER A 290 5.93 8.01 -14.07
N TRP A 291 4.92 8.81 -14.43
CA TRP A 291 4.93 9.59 -15.67
C TRP A 291 6.00 10.67 -15.64
N LEU A 292 6.09 11.45 -14.56
CA LEU A 292 7.16 12.44 -14.37
C LEU A 292 8.56 11.82 -14.46
N GLN A 293 8.76 10.65 -13.86
CA GLN A 293 10.04 9.93 -13.93
C GLN A 293 10.42 9.54 -15.35
N VAL A 294 9.46 9.02 -16.13
CA VAL A 294 9.72 8.67 -17.53
C VAL A 294 10.02 9.92 -18.36
N LEU A 295 9.34 11.03 -18.11
CA LEU A 295 9.62 12.28 -18.81
C LEU A 295 11.00 12.85 -18.46
N ASP A 296 11.42 12.77 -17.19
CA ASP A 296 12.77 13.17 -16.75
C ASP A 296 13.85 12.27 -17.39
N GLN A 297 13.65 10.95 -17.39
CA GLN A 297 14.55 9.99 -18.04
C GLN A 297 14.64 10.21 -19.55
N TYR A 298 13.53 10.63 -20.17
CA TYR A 298 13.50 10.99 -21.58
C TYR A 298 14.05 12.40 -21.84
N GLU A 299 14.52 13.09 -20.81
CA GLU A 299 15.13 14.42 -20.89
C GLU A 299 14.20 15.43 -21.57
N LEU A 300 12.89 15.32 -21.32
CA LEU A 300 11.92 16.27 -21.85
C LEU A 300 12.22 17.66 -21.28
N MET A 301 12.52 18.61 -22.17
CA MET A 301 12.62 20.03 -21.82
C MET A 301 11.50 20.77 -22.57
N LEU A 302 10.54 21.30 -21.83
CA LEU A 302 9.47 22.11 -22.40
C LEU A 302 10.05 23.47 -22.80
N SER A 303 9.89 23.84 -24.06
CA SER A 303 10.42 25.08 -24.63
C SER A 303 9.50 26.29 -24.42
N ASP A 304 8.21 26.05 -24.13
CA ASP A 304 7.20 27.07 -23.90
C ASP A 304 6.13 26.50 -22.96
N THR A 305 6.04 27.05 -21.75
CA THR A 305 5.06 26.69 -20.71
C THR A 305 3.76 27.50 -20.83
N GLY A 306 3.68 28.46 -21.75
CA GLY A 306 2.48 29.26 -22.02
C GLY A 306 1.50 28.61 -22.99
N VAL A 307 1.88 27.52 -23.66
CA VAL A 307 1.06 26.82 -24.65
C VAL A 307 0.53 25.48 -24.13
N ARG A 308 -0.63 25.04 -24.62
CA ARG A 308 -1.10 23.66 -24.38
C ARG A 308 -0.25 22.65 -25.14
N ALA A 309 -0.42 21.35 -24.86
CA ALA A 309 0.29 20.27 -25.55
C ALA A 309 0.19 20.35 -27.08
N SER A 310 -0.94 20.82 -27.62
CA SER A 310 -1.16 21.02 -29.06
C SER A 310 -0.28 22.12 -29.67
N GLY A 311 0.27 23.04 -28.88
CA GLY A 311 1.17 24.11 -29.31
C GLY A 311 2.66 23.73 -29.26
N LEU A 312 3.02 22.63 -28.60
CA LEU A 312 4.41 22.22 -28.43
C LEU A 312 5.07 21.79 -29.76
N PRO A 313 6.41 21.84 -29.86
CA PRO A 313 7.16 21.27 -30.97
C PRO A 313 6.85 19.78 -31.21
N PRO A 314 6.92 19.28 -32.46
CA PRO A 314 6.60 17.89 -32.79
C PRO A 314 7.38 16.85 -31.97
N GLU A 315 8.64 17.13 -31.63
CA GLU A 315 9.47 16.22 -30.83
C GLU A 315 8.93 16.05 -29.40
N GLN A 316 8.58 17.16 -28.72
CA GLN A 316 8.02 17.14 -27.36
C GLN A 316 6.64 16.48 -27.36
N LYS A 317 5.80 16.76 -28.37
CA LYS A 317 4.51 16.10 -28.57
C LYS A 317 4.63 14.58 -28.67
N ASN A 318 5.61 14.11 -29.46
CA ASN A 318 5.86 12.69 -29.63
C ASN A 318 6.31 12.03 -28.32
N LEU A 319 7.12 12.70 -27.52
CA LEU A 319 7.52 12.19 -26.20
C LEU A 319 6.32 12.06 -25.25
N LEU A 320 5.45 13.08 -25.20
CA LEU A 320 4.21 13.02 -24.42
C LEU A 320 3.33 11.84 -24.87
N LEU A 321 3.11 11.68 -26.16
CA LEU A 321 2.35 10.55 -26.72
C LEU A 321 2.91 9.18 -26.34
N LEU A 322 4.23 9.00 -26.38
CA LEU A 322 4.88 7.75 -25.99
C LEU A 322 4.67 7.45 -24.50
N SER A 323 4.62 8.50 -23.66
CA SER A 323 4.46 8.38 -22.22
C SER A 323 3.02 8.12 -21.76
N TYR A 324 2.00 8.41 -22.58
CA TYR A 324 0.59 8.29 -22.17
C TYR A 324 0.13 6.86 -21.86
N GLY A 325 0.85 5.82 -22.27
CA GLY A 325 0.58 4.45 -21.80
C GLY A 325 0.71 4.28 -20.27
N ILE A 326 1.40 5.21 -19.61
CA ILE A 326 1.49 5.28 -18.14
C ILE A 326 0.17 5.79 -17.56
N LEU A 327 -0.42 6.82 -18.18
CA LEU A 327 -1.61 7.52 -17.67
C LEU A 327 -2.94 6.89 -18.12
N ALA A 328 -3.03 6.46 -19.38
CA ALA A 328 -4.24 5.88 -19.95
C ALA A 328 -4.09 4.37 -20.11
N LYS A 329 -4.95 3.62 -19.41
CA LYS A 329 -4.91 2.13 -19.39
C LYS A 329 -5.90 1.48 -20.35
N HIS A 330 -6.72 2.27 -21.03
CA HIS A 330 -7.70 1.77 -21.99
C HIS A 330 -7.48 2.35 -23.39
N LYS A 331 -7.77 1.55 -24.42
CA LYS A 331 -7.61 1.94 -25.81
C LYS A 331 -8.44 3.19 -26.15
N GLU A 332 -9.65 3.28 -25.61
CA GLU A 332 -10.56 4.40 -25.83
C GLU A 332 -10.06 5.69 -25.17
N ASP A 333 -9.46 5.59 -23.97
CA ASP A 333 -8.84 6.74 -23.31
C ASP A 333 -7.63 7.23 -24.12
N LEU A 334 -6.76 6.32 -24.58
CA LEU A 334 -5.63 6.67 -25.44
C LEU A 334 -6.05 7.31 -26.77
N ALA A 335 -7.11 6.81 -27.41
CA ALA A 335 -7.67 7.42 -28.61
C ALA A 335 -8.20 8.83 -28.31
N SER A 336 -8.95 8.98 -27.21
CA SER A 336 -9.48 10.27 -26.76
C SER A 336 -8.36 11.29 -26.52
N LEU A 337 -7.24 10.88 -25.92
CA LEU A 337 -6.08 11.76 -25.71
C LEU A 337 -5.46 12.20 -27.04
N ARG A 338 -5.31 11.30 -28.02
CA ARG A 338 -4.75 11.64 -29.35
C ARG A 338 -5.61 12.65 -30.08
N ASP A 339 -6.93 12.42 -30.08
CA ASP A 339 -7.90 13.24 -30.79
C ASP A 339 -8.04 14.63 -30.16
N ASN A 340 -8.19 14.70 -28.83
CA ASN A 340 -8.44 15.97 -28.12
C ASN A 340 -7.20 16.85 -27.97
N LEU A 341 -6.01 16.25 -27.91
CA LEU A 341 -4.76 17.01 -27.75
C LEU A 341 -4.13 17.40 -29.10
N ASN A 342 -4.77 17.05 -30.23
CA ASN A 342 -4.25 17.25 -31.59
C ASN A 342 -2.83 16.69 -31.77
N LEU A 343 -2.55 15.58 -31.08
CA LEU A 343 -1.28 14.89 -31.10
C LEU A 343 -1.38 13.78 -32.15
N SER A 344 -1.55 14.17 -33.42
CA SER A 344 -1.51 13.23 -34.54
C SER A 344 -0.05 12.97 -34.94
N SER A 345 0.30 11.71 -35.21
CA SER A 345 1.53 11.40 -35.95
C SER A 345 1.48 12.12 -37.31
N PRO A 346 2.59 12.74 -37.78
CA PRO A 346 2.68 13.23 -39.15
C PRO A 346 2.35 12.16 -40.21
N ASP A 347 2.51 10.88 -39.87
CA ASP A 347 2.35 9.74 -40.79
C ASP A 347 0.90 9.22 -40.93
N GLU A 348 -0.07 9.73 -40.17
CA GLU A 348 -1.48 9.28 -40.28
C GLU A 348 -2.36 10.22 -41.14
N ARG A 349 -1.79 11.29 -41.71
CA ARG A 349 -2.47 12.08 -42.75
C ARG A 349 -2.04 11.60 -44.14
N THR A 350 -2.86 10.71 -44.71
CA THR A 350 -2.96 10.24 -46.12
C THR A 350 -1.94 9.19 -46.61
N PRO A 351 -2.40 8.21 -47.42
CA PRO A 351 -2.72 8.46 -48.82
C PRO A 351 -4.17 8.19 -49.23
N ALA A 352 -4.51 8.81 -50.36
CA ALA A 352 -5.77 8.77 -51.10
C ALA A 352 -6.23 7.37 -51.53
#